data_AF-A0AAE1RSQ3-F1
#
_entry.id   AF-A0AAE1RSQ3-F1
#
_cell.length_a   1.000
_cell.length_b   1.000
_cell.length_c   1.000
_cell.angle_alpha   90.00
_cell.angle_beta   90.00
_cell.angle_gamma   90.00
#
_symmetry.space_group_name_H-M   'P 1'
#
loop_
_entity.id
_entity.type
_entity.pdbx_description
1 polymer ?
#
loop_
_entity_poly.entity_id
_entity_poly.type
_entity_poly.pdbx_seq_one_letter_code
_entity_poly.pdbx_strand_id
1 'polypeptide(L)' 'MIWDEVGEDEFEREKVLVDIEQECLDVYRRKVDNANISRARLHQDLADSEAEFTRLLLLLDERSLLGRVTF' A
#
# COMPACT_ATOMS: atom_id res chain seq x y z
N MET A 1 5.18 -40.65 -4.88
CA MET A 1 5.57 -39.28 -4.48
C MET A 1 6.75 -39.42 -3.52
N ILE A 2 7.69 -38.47 -3.39
CA ILE A 2 8.89 -38.64 -2.53
C ILE A 2 8.50 -39.09 -1.11
N TRP A 3 7.37 -38.62 -0.59
CA TRP A 3 6.86 -38.95 0.73
C TRP A 3 6.48 -40.43 0.89
N ASP A 4 6.03 -41.08 -0.18
CA ASP A 4 5.79 -42.53 -0.20
C ASP A 4 7.10 -43.33 -0.24
N GLU A 5 8.14 -42.77 -0.85
CA GLU A 5 9.47 -43.40 -0.95
C GLU A 5 10.22 -43.38 0.39
N VAL A 6 10.02 -42.33 1.19
CA VAL A 6 10.60 -42.22 2.54
C VAL A 6 9.73 -42.85 3.63
N GLY A 7 8.53 -43.33 3.29
CA GLY A 7 7.60 -43.94 4.24
C GLY A 7 7.01 -42.97 5.25
N GLU A 8 6.84 -41.70 4.87
CA GLU A 8 6.30 -40.68 5.79
C GLU A 8 4.84 -40.94 6.16
N ASP A 9 4.52 -40.69 7.42
CA ASP A 9 3.18 -40.91 7.98
C ASP A 9 2.20 -39.83 7.54
N GLU A 10 0.96 -40.21 7.20
CA GLU A 10 -0.06 -39.29 6.69
C GLU A 10 -0.32 -38.08 7.60
N PHE A 11 -0.18 -38.24 8.92
CA PHE A 11 -0.32 -37.13 9.85
C PHE A 11 0.82 -36.11 9.72
N GLU A 12 2.06 -36.56 9.59
CA GLU A 12 3.20 -35.66 9.37
C GLU A 12 3.10 -34.98 8.00
N ARG A 13 2.56 -35.69 7.00
CA ARG A 13 2.25 -35.12 5.69
C ARG A 13 1.24 -33.98 5.79
N GLU A 14 0.12 -34.20 6.46
CA GLU A 14 -0.94 -33.21 6.66
C GLU A 14 -0.42 -31.99 7.43
N LYS A 15 0.38 -32.22 8.47
CA LYS A 15 0.99 -31.15 9.26
C LYS A 15 1.89 -30.25 8.41
N VAL A 16 2.76 -30.83 7.57
CA VAL A 16 3.63 -30.03 6.69
C VAL A 16 2.80 -29.23 5.68
N LEU A 17 1.70 -29.78 5.16
CA LEU A 17 0.80 -29.04 4.28
C LEU A 17 0.16 -27.84 4.98
N VAL A 18 -0.32 -28.02 6.21
CA VAL A 18 -0.87 -26.93 7.03
C VAL A 18 0.18 -25.85 7.29
N ASP A 19 1.41 -26.24 7.60
CA ASP A 19 2.51 -25.29 7.84
C ASP A 19 2.79 -24.46 6.57
N ILE A 20 2.82 -25.10 5.39
CA ILE A 20 3.00 -24.42 4.10
C ILE A 20 1.85 -23.46 3.79
N GLU A 21 0.60 -23.88 4.04
CA GLU A 21 -0.58 -23.02 3.85
C GLU A 21 -0.52 -21.79 4.75
N GLN A 22 -0.08 -21.96 5.99
CA GLN A 22 0.09 -20.86 6.95
C GLN A 22 1.20 -19.91 6.51
N GLU A 23 2.35 -20.42 6.05
CA GLU A 23 3.43 -19.59 5.50
C GLU A 23 2.97 -18.80 4.26
N CYS A 24 2.23 -19.44 3.36
CA CYS A 24 1.65 -18.78 2.18
C CYS A 24 0.71 -17.64 2.59
N LEU A 25 -0.15 -17.88 3.57
CA LEU A 25 -1.09 -16.90 4.08
C LEU A 25 -0.38 -15.69 4.71
N ASP A 26 0.69 -15.92 5.46
CA ASP A 26 1.44 -14.85 6.11
C ASP A 26 2.23 -14.00 5.11
N VAL A 27 2.78 -14.62 4.06
CA VAL A 27 3.37 -13.89 2.94
C VAL A 27 2.32 -13.05 2.23
N TYR A 28 1.14 -13.61 1.94
CA TYR A 28 0.05 -12.90 1.29
C TYR A 28 -0.41 -11.69 2.12
N ARG A 29 -0.70 -11.88 3.41
CA ARG A 29 -1.09 -10.81 4.34
C ARG A 29 -0.08 -9.66 4.33
N ARG A 30 1.21 -9.97 4.51
CA ARG A 30 2.28 -8.96 4.50
C ARG A 30 2.32 -8.17 3.19
N LYS A 31 2.13 -8.83 2.05
CA LYS A 31 2.11 -8.15 0.74
C LYS A 31 0.91 -7.22 0.61
N VAL A 32 -0.27 -7.67 1.04
CA VAL A 32 -1.51 -6.87 1.02
C VAL A 32 -1.40 -5.66 1.94
N ASP A 33 -0.88 -5.84 3.14
CA ASP A 33 -0.69 -4.75 4.11
C ASP A 33 0.26 -3.69 3.57
N ASN A 34 1.39 -4.11 3.00
CA ASN A 34 2.34 -3.19 2.36
C ASN A 34 1.71 -2.43 1.17
N ALA A 35 0.90 -3.10 0.36
CA ALA A 35 0.18 -2.46 -0.74
C ALA A 35 -0.86 -1.45 -0.22
N ASN A 36 -1.58 -1.78 0.85
CA ASN A 36 -2.54 -0.88 1.49
C ASN A 36 -1.86 0.36 2.09
N ILE A 37 -0.72 0.20 2.76
CA ILE A 37 0.09 1.30 3.28
C ILE A 37 0.56 2.21 2.14
N SER A 38 1.08 1.61 1.06
CA SER A 38 1.56 2.35 -0.10
C SER A 38 0.43 3.14 -0.76
N ARG A 39 -0.76 2.53 -0.91
CA ARG A 39 -1.96 3.20 -1.43
C ARG A 39 -2.39 4.36 -0.54
N ALA A 40 -2.44 4.17 0.77
CA ALA A 40 -2.83 5.22 1.72
C ALA A 40 -1.85 6.41 1.65
N ARG A 41 -0.54 6.12 1.58
CA ARG A 41 0.49 7.15 1.41
C ARG A 41 0.31 7.93 0.11
N LEU A 42 0.09 7.25 -1.02
CA LEU A 42 -0.13 7.92 -2.30
C LEU A 42 -1.36 8.83 -2.30
N HIS A 43 -2.45 8.41 -1.64
CA HIS A 43 -3.62 9.26 -1.48
C HIS A 43 -3.34 10.50 -0.63
N GLN A 44 -2.55 10.35 0.45
CA GLN A 44 -2.14 11.47 1.28
C GLN A 44 -1.27 12.45 0.49
N ASP A 45 -0.24 11.94 -0.20
CA ASP A 45 0.68 12.76 -1.01
C ASP A 45 -0.09 13.52 -2.12
N LEU A 46 -1.11 12.90 -2.72
CA LEU A 46 -1.99 13.54 -3.71
C LEU A 46 -2.82 14.66 -3.07
N ALA A 47 -3.49 14.40 -1.95
CA ALA A 47 -4.31 15.38 -1.26
C ALA A 47 -3.48 16.59 -0.81
N ASP A 48 -2.27 16.35 -0.31
CA ASP A 48 -1.34 17.40 0.11
C ASP A 48 -0.90 18.25 -1.10
N SER A 49 -0.61 17.61 -2.24
CA SER A 49 -0.26 18.30 -3.49
C SER A 49 -1.41 19.15 -4.02
N GLU A 50 -2.66 18.65 -3.98
CA GLU A 50 -3.86 19.38 -4.38
C GLU A 50 -4.11 20.60 -3.48
N ALA A 51 -3.90 20.45 -2.17
CA ALA A 51 -4.02 21.53 -1.20
C ALA A 51 -2.94 22.61 -1.42
N GLU A 52 -1.69 22.21 -1.65
CA GLU A 52 -0.60 23.14 -1.96
C GLU A 52 -0.86 23.89 -3.27
N PHE A 53 -1.29 23.18 -4.32
CA PHE A 53 -1.63 23.79 -5.60
C PHE A 53 -2.75 24.82 -5.45
N THR A 54 -3.83 24.48 -4.73
CA THR A 54 -4.94 25.39 -4.45
C THR A 54 -4.46 26.63 -3.70
N ARG A 55 -3.60 26.45 -2.69
CA ARG A 55 -3.01 27.55 -1.94
C ARG A 55 -2.19 28.48 -2.85
N LEU A 56 -1.37 27.93 -3.74
CA LEU A 56 -0.57 28.72 -4.67
C LEU A 56 -1.46 29.50 -5.65
N LEU A 57 -2.54 28.90 -6.15
CA LEU A 57 -3.51 29.59 -7.00
C LEU A 57 -4.15 30.79 -6.30
N LEU A 58 -4.58 30.64 -5.06
CA LEU A 58 -5.16 31.74 -4.27
C LEU A 58 -4.16 32.90 -4.10
N LEU A 59 -2.91 32.60 -3.75
CA LEU A 59 -1.86 33.61 -3.59
C LEU A 59 -1.56 34.37 -4.90
N LEU A 60 -1.60 33.67 -6.04
CA LEU A 60 -1.42 34.29 -7.35
C LEU A 60 -2.59 35.19 -7.74
N ASP A 61 -3.82 34.79 -7.43
CA ASP A 61 -5.02 35.60 -7.67
C ASP A 61 -5.01 36.87 -6.81
N GLU A 62 -4.71 36.73 -5.51
CA GLU A 62 -4.57 37.86 -4.58
C GLU A 62 -3.53 38.89 -5.06
N ARG A 63 -2.36 38.42 -5.54
CA ARG A 63 -1.33 39.28 -6.10
C ARG A 63 -1.78 39.98 -7.38
N SER A 64 -2.53 39.28 -8.22
CA SER A 64 -3.08 39.83 -9.47
C SER A 64 -4.11 40.92 -9.20
N LEU A 65 -4.93 40.77 -8.16
CA LEU A 65 -5.88 41.79 -7.71
C LEU A 65 -5.18 43.03 -7.15
N LEU A 66 -4.15 42.86 -6.30
CA LEU A 66 -3.34 43.97 -5.77
C LEU A 66 -2.62 44.76 -6.88
N GLY A 67 -2.16 44.09 -7.95
CA GLY A 67 -1.55 44.73 -9.12
C GLY A 67 -2.51 45.52 -10.00
N ARG A 68 -3.83 45.30 -9.89
CA ARG A 68 -4.87 46.03 -10.65
C ARG A 68 -5.39 47.27 -9.93
N VAL A 69 -5.29 47.30 -8.59
CA VAL A 69 -5.80 48.40 -7.75
C VAL A 69 -4.76 49.55 -7.61
N THR A 70 -3.59 49.43 -8.23
CA THR A 70 -2.49 50.40 -8.14
C THR A 70 -2.41 51.41 -9.30
N PHE A 71 -3.54 51.73 -9.95
CA PHE A 71 -3.63 52.81 -10.95
C PHE A 71 -4.47 53.99 -10.45
#